data_AF-A0A960LYN6-F1
#
_entry.id   AF-A0A960LYN6-F1
#
_cell.length_a   1.000
_cell.length_b   1.000
_cell.length_c   1.000
_cell.angle_alpha   90.00
_cell.angle_beta   90.00
_cell.angle_gamma   90.00
#
_symmetry.space_group_name_H-M   'P 1'
#
loop_
_entity.id
_entity.type
_entity.pdbx_description
1 polymer ?
#
loop_
_entity_poly.entity_id
_entity_poly.type
_entity_poly.pdbx_seq_one_letter_code
_entity_poly.pdbx_strand_id
1 'polypeptide(L)'
;LTIVAAGTSLPELATSVVAAVRRQTDIAIGNIVGSNLFNLLGILGTAAVVKPLTTDGLVLLDLAAMAVFAAVLLPLARTGYALQRWEGAILFAGYAAWVAVRLAG
;
A
#
# COMPACT_ATOMS: atom_id res chain seq x y z
N LEU A 1 6.39 -11.02 -12.62
CA LEU A 1 5.70 -10.47 -11.42
C LEU A 1 5.11 -9.09 -11.70
N THR A 2 5.86 -8.16 -12.29
CA THR A 2 5.50 -6.75 -12.52
C THR A 2 4.23 -6.52 -13.36
N ILE A 3 4.03 -7.23 -14.47
CA ILE A 3 2.83 -7.05 -15.32
C ILE A 3 1.55 -7.55 -14.63
N VAL A 4 1.63 -8.69 -13.92
CA VAL A 4 0.48 -9.26 -13.19
C VAL A 4 0.14 -8.40 -11.99
N ALA A 5 1.14 -7.94 -11.22
CA ALA A 5 0.94 -7.03 -10.10
C ALA A 5 0.38 -5.68 -10.54
N ALA A 6 0.84 -5.14 -11.67
CA ALA A 6 0.26 -3.94 -12.27
C ALA A 6 -1.21 -4.18 -12.67
N GLY A 7 -1.51 -5.31 -13.29
CA GLY A 7 -2.88 -5.68 -13.70
C GLY A 7 -3.86 -5.79 -12.53
N THR A 8 -3.43 -6.33 -11.39
CA THR A 8 -4.29 -6.44 -10.19
C THR A 8 -4.50 -5.11 -9.49
N SER A 9 -3.48 -4.23 -9.48
CA SER A 9 -3.54 -2.96 -8.75
C SER A 9 -4.04 -1.77 -9.57
N LEU A 10 -4.14 -1.90 -10.89
CA LEU A 10 -4.69 -0.89 -11.78
C LEU A 10 -6.17 -0.54 -11.51
N PRO A 11 -7.10 -1.51 -11.31
CA PRO A 11 -8.47 -1.21 -10.96
C PRO A 11 -8.58 -0.43 -9.64
N GLU A 12 -7.79 -0.82 -8.64
CA GLU A 12 -7.80 -0.21 -7.29
C GLU A 12 -7.19 1.20 -7.30
N LEU A 13 -6.16 1.42 -8.13
CA LEU A 13 -5.62 2.74 -8.40
C LEU A 13 -6.67 3.61 -9.09
N ALA A 14 -7.37 3.09 -10.10
CA ALA A 14 -8.39 3.82 -10.83
C ALA A 14 -9.57 4.22 -9.93
N THR A 15 -10.08 3.31 -9.08
CA THR A 15 -11.16 3.63 -8.13
C THR A 15 -10.72 4.68 -7.11
N SER A 16 -9.50 4.57 -6.57
CA SER A 16 -8.94 5.55 -5.63
C SER A 16 -8.76 6.93 -6.25
N VAL A 17 -8.24 7.01 -7.48
CA VAL A 17 -8.05 8.27 -8.21
C VAL A 17 -9.38 8.92 -8.53
N VAL A 18 -10.37 8.15 -9.02
CA VAL A 18 -11.70 8.69 -9.33
C VAL A 18 -12.39 9.20 -8.05
N ALA A 19 -12.30 8.48 -6.94
CA ALA A 19 -12.84 8.91 -5.65
C ALA A 19 -12.14 10.19 -5.14
N ALA A 20 -10.82 10.28 -5.26
CA ALA A 20 -10.05 11.46 -4.89
C ALA A 20 -10.42 12.70 -5.74
N VAL A 21 -10.56 12.53 -7.06
CA VAL A 21 -10.98 13.61 -7.98
C VAL A 21 -12.40 14.08 -7.67
N ARG A 22 -13.29 13.16 -7.26
CA ARG A 22 -14.67 13.47 -6.82
C ARG A 22 -14.76 14.03 -5.39
N ARG A 23 -13.62 14.27 -4.71
CA ARG A 23 -13.53 14.70 -3.30
C ARG A 23 -14.24 13.74 -2.32
N GLN A 24 -14.31 12.46 -2.67
CA GLN A 24 -14.86 11.40 -1.83
C GLN A 24 -13.71 10.70 -1.07
N THR A 25 -13.07 11.45 -0.17
CA THR A 25 -11.86 11.01 0.54
C THR A 25 -12.09 9.74 1.35
N ASP A 26 -13.27 9.58 1.95
CA ASP A 26 -13.65 8.40 2.73
C ASP A 26 -13.66 7.12 1.86
N ILE A 27 -14.14 7.22 0.61
CA ILE A 27 -14.17 6.10 -0.33
C ILE A 27 -12.75 5.74 -0.78
N ALA A 28 -11.92 6.75 -1.06
CA ALA A 28 -10.52 6.52 -1.44
C ALA A 28 -9.75 5.80 -0.32
N ILE A 29 -9.92 6.23 0.94
CA ILE A 29 -9.26 5.60 2.09
C ILE A 29 -9.81 4.21 2.38
N GLY A 30 -11.14 4.03 2.32
CA GLY A 30 -11.77 2.72 2.45
C GLY A 30 -11.27 1.72 1.42
N ASN A 31 -11.08 2.16 0.17
CA ASN A 31 -10.53 1.33 -0.89
C ASN A 31 -9.07 0.94 -0.62
N ILE A 32 -8.21 1.89 -0.22
CA ILE A 32 -6.80 1.62 0.08
C ILE A 32 -6.66 0.66 1.26
N VAL A 33 -7.35 0.94 2.39
CA VAL A 33 -7.25 0.12 3.60
C VAL A 33 -7.86 -1.27 3.36
N GLY A 34 -9.05 -1.31 2.75
CA GLY A 34 -9.77 -2.56 2.47
C GLY A 34 -9.00 -3.49 1.53
N SER A 35 -8.44 -2.95 0.44
CA SER A 35 -7.69 -3.77 -0.54
C SER A 35 -6.40 -4.34 0.07
N ASN A 36 -5.66 -3.55 0.85
CA ASN A 36 -4.47 -4.06 1.54
C ASN A 36 -4.81 -5.14 2.57
N LEU A 37 -5.91 -4.97 3.31
CA LEU A 37 -6.38 -5.95 4.28
C LEU A 37 -6.83 -7.25 3.60
N PHE A 38 -7.56 -7.15 2.49
CA PHE A 38 -7.97 -8.32 1.70
C PHE A 38 -6.78 -9.03 1.07
N ASN A 39 -5.79 -8.30 0.57
CA ASN A 39 -4.57 -8.90 0.01
C ASN A 39 -3.78 -9.65 1.08
N LEU A 40 -3.70 -9.12 2.30
CA LEU A 40 -2.97 -9.75 3.40
C LEU A 40 -3.73 -10.96 4.01
N LEU A 41 -5.02 -10.82 4.27
CA LEU A 41 -5.81 -11.85 4.95
C LEU A 41 -6.43 -12.85 3.97
N GLY A 42 -7.02 -12.33 2.90
CA GLY A 42 -7.67 -13.14 1.87
C GLY A 42 -6.65 -13.81 0.97
N ILE A 43 -5.91 -13.04 0.17
CA ILE A 43 -5.01 -13.62 -0.83
C ILE A 43 -3.82 -14.32 -0.19
N LEU A 44 -3.02 -13.60 0.61
CA LEU A 44 -1.81 -14.16 1.22
C LEU A 44 -2.14 -15.25 2.24
N GLY A 45 -3.18 -15.06 3.06
CA GLY A 45 -3.64 -16.07 4.01
C GLY A 45 -4.10 -17.36 3.35
N THR A 46 -4.93 -17.27 2.30
CA THR A 46 -5.35 -18.48 1.55
C THR A 46 -4.18 -19.12 0.80
N ALA A 47 -3.29 -18.32 0.21
CA ALA A 47 -2.08 -18.83 -0.44
C ALA A 47 -1.20 -19.63 0.53
N ALA A 48 -1.02 -19.14 1.76
CA ALA A 48 -0.24 -19.81 2.81
C ALA A 48 -0.87 -21.13 3.28
N VAL A 49 -2.21 -21.21 3.31
CA VAL A 49 -2.94 -22.46 3.63
C VAL A 49 -2.79 -23.49 2.50
N VAL A 50 -2.87 -23.06 1.24
CA VAL A 50 -2.74 -23.96 0.08
C VAL A 50 -1.31 -24.44 -0.10
N LYS A 51 -0.32 -23.57 0.08
CA LYS A 51 1.10 -23.90 -0.02
C LYS A 51 1.90 -23.08 1.00
N PRO A 52 2.69 -23.72 1.89
CA PRO A 52 3.58 -22.99 2.77
C PRO A 52 4.50 -22.05 1.97
N LEU A 53 4.44 -20.76 2.32
CA LEU A 53 5.24 -19.73 1.67
C LEU A 53 6.63 -19.74 2.32
N THR A 54 7.67 -19.99 1.53
CA THR A 54 9.05 -19.82 1.99
C THR A 54 9.44 -18.36 1.90
N THR A 55 10.27 -17.90 2.84
CA THR A 55 10.75 -16.52 2.88
C THR A 55 11.96 -16.28 1.97
N ASP A 56 12.28 -17.24 1.09
CA ASP A 56 13.44 -17.17 0.20
C ASP A 56 13.24 -16.03 -0.81
N GLY A 57 13.91 -14.91 -0.55
CA GLY A 57 13.80 -13.68 -1.35
C GLY A 57 13.08 -12.52 -0.66
N LEU A 58 12.54 -12.70 0.56
CA LEU A 58 12.07 -11.58 1.37
C LEU A 58 13.28 -10.82 1.92
N VAL A 59 13.49 -9.61 1.39
CA VAL A 59 14.50 -8.71 1.92
C VAL A 59 13.93 -8.06 3.17
N LEU A 60 14.58 -8.28 4.32
CA LEU A 60 14.14 -7.74 5.61
C LEU A 60 13.98 -6.21 5.59
N LEU A 61 14.79 -5.53 4.77
CA LEU A 61 14.71 -4.10 4.54
C LEU A 61 13.38 -3.69 3.87
N ASP A 62 12.87 -4.49 2.93
CA ASP A 62 11.59 -4.21 2.25
C ASP A 62 10.41 -4.38 3.21
N LEU A 63 10.46 -5.43 4.05
CA LEU A 63 9.50 -5.66 5.13
C LEU A 63 9.53 -4.52 6.16
N ALA A 64 10.72 -4.09 6.57
CA ALA A 64 10.88 -3.00 7.53
C ALA A 64 10.37 -1.68 6.96
N ALA A 65 10.68 -1.36 5.71
CA ALA A 65 10.16 -0.17 5.03
C ALA A 65 8.63 -0.18 4.95
N MET A 66 8.02 -1.31 4.53
CA MET A 66 6.56 -1.47 4.51
C MET A 66 5.93 -1.26 5.90
N ALA A 67 6.54 -1.83 6.95
CA ALA A 67 6.07 -1.66 8.32
C ALA A 67 6.15 -0.20 8.79
N VAL A 68 7.23 0.52 8.45
CA VAL A 68 7.39 1.95 8.75
C VAL A 68 6.32 2.78 8.05
N PHE A 69 6.09 2.59 6.76
CA PHE A 69 5.03 3.31 6.03
C PHE A 69 3.64 3.04 6.62
N ALA A 70 3.33 1.78 6.95
CA ALA A 70 2.09 1.42 7.61
C ALA A 70 1.95 2.09 8.99
N ALA A 71 3.02 2.11 9.78
CA ALA A 71 3.04 2.74 11.10
C ALA A 71 2.85 4.26 11.02
N VAL A 72 3.41 4.93 10.01
CA VAL A 72 3.23 6.37 9.76
C VAL A 72 1.81 6.68 9.27
N LEU A 73 1.18 5.78 8.51
CA LEU A 73 -0.21 5.91 8.08
C LEU A 73 -1.21 5.85 9.25
N LEU A 74 -0.93 5.09 10.31
CA LEU A 74 -1.83 4.94 11.46
C LEU A 74 -2.19 6.27 12.18
N PRO A 75 -1.23 7.12 12.58
CA PRO A 75 -1.55 8.42 13.18
C PRO A 75 -2.21 9.38 12.19
N LEU A 76 -1.80 9.38 10.92
CA LEU A 76 -2.44 10.17 9.84
C LEU A 76 -3.89 9.76 9.58
N ALA A 77 -4.21 8.48 9.75
CA ALA A 77 -5.59 7.99 9.61
C ALA A 77 -6.47 8.37 10.81
N ARG A 78 -5.87 8.65 11.98
CA ARG A 78 -6.61 9.08 13.19
C ARG A 78 -7.03 10.55 13.17
N THR A 79 -6.41 11.39 12.33
CA THR A 79 -6.81 12.79 12.11
C THR A 79 -8.00 12.89 11.13
N GLY A 80 -9.12 12.25 11.49
CA GLY A 80 -10.41 12.45 10.83
C GLY A 80 -10.60 11.71 9.50
N TYR A 81 -9.89 10.60 9.26
CA TYR A 81 -9.98 9.84 8.01
C TYR A 81 -9.78 10.69 6.75
N ALA A 82 -8.98 11.75 6.83
CA ALA A 82 -8.73 12.63 5.71
C ALA A 82 -7.24 12.94 5.64
N LEU A 83 -6.52 12.31 4.70
CA LEU A 83 -5.15 12.71 4.41
C LEU A 83 -5.15 14.12 3.80
N GLN A 84 -4.48 15.03 4.47
CA GLN A 84 -4.22 16.35 3.93
C GLN A 84 -3.20 16.27 2.78
N ARG A 85 -3.22 17.27 1.90
CA ARG A 85 -2.33 17.30 0.72
C ARG A 85 -0.85 17.22 1.10
N TRP A 86 -0.46 17.84 2.22
CA TRP A 86 0.92 17.85 2.69
C TRP A 86 1.33 16.49 3.31
N GLU A 87 0.42 15.81 4.01
CA GLU A 87 0.63 14.45 4.54
C GLU A 87 0.86 13.46 3.39
N GLY A 88 0.04 13.56 2.34
CA GLY A 88 0.22 12.79 1.12
C GLY A 88 1.55 13.08 0.42
N ALA A 89 2.00 14.34 0.40
CA ALA A 89 3.29 14.71 -0.20
C ALA A 89 4.48 14.12 0.57
N ILE A 90 4.44 14.10 1.91
CA ILE A 90 5.47 13.48 2.75
C ILE A 90 5.53 11.98 2.49
N LEU A 91 4.38 11.30 2.48
CA LEU A 91 4.31 9.87 2.19
C LEU A 91 4.83 9.54 0.79
N PHE A 92 4.45 10.34 -0.22
CA PHE A 92 4.92 10.17 -1.59
C PHE A 92 6.43 10.39 -1.72
N ALA A 93 6.98 11.44 -1.09
CA ALA A 93 8.41 11.69 -1.07
C ALA A 93 9.20 10.57 -0.38
N GLY A 94 8.68 10.06 0.75
CA GLY A 94 9.26 8.90 1.42
C GLY A 94 9.26 7.66 0.52
N TYR A 95 8.15 7.38 -0.16
CA TYR A 95 8.06 6.25 -1.09
C TYR A 95 9.03 6.41 -2.26
N ALA A 96 9.13 7.60 -2.85
CA ALA A 96 10.08 7.89 -3.93
C ALA A 96 11.54 7.70 -3.48
N ALA A 97 11.88 8.16 -2.26
CA ALA A 97 13.21 7.95 -1.69
C ALA A 97 13.50 6.45 -1.48
N TRP A 98 12.53 5.69 -0.96
CA TRP A 98 12.66 4.24 -0.80
C TRP A 98 12.88 3.51 -2.13
N VAL A 99 12.10 3.84 -3.16
CA VAL A 99 12.27 3.29 -4.51
C VAL A 99 13.65 3.64 -5.07
N ALA A 100 14.14 4.86 -4.87
CA ALA A 100 15.48 5.25 -5.31
C ALA A 100 16.58 4.45 -4.61
N VAL A 101 16.48 4.23 -3.29
CA VAL A 101 17.42 3.37 -2.55
C VAL A 101 17.39 1.94 -3.09
N ARG A 102 16.20 1.40 -3.40
CA ARG A 102 16.05 0.03 -3.90
C ARG A 102 16.51 -0.17 -5.35
N LEU A 103 16.48 0.89 -6.17
CA LEU A 103 16.99 0.84 -7.55
C LEU A 103 18.51 1.05 -7.62
N ALA A 104 19.10 1.67 -6.59
CA ALA A 104 20.54 1.97 -6.53
C ALA A 104 21.39 0.85 -5.91
N GLY A 105 20.77 -0.18 -5.32
CA GLY A 105 21.44 -1.36 -4.76
C GLY A 105 20.96 -2.64 -5.43
#